data_AF-A0A098PTI5-F1
#
_entry.id   AF-A0A098PTI5-F1
#
_cell.length_a   1.000
_cell.length_b   1.000
_cell.length_c   1.000
_cell.angle_alpha   90.00
_cell.angle_beta   90.00
_cell.angle_gamma   90.00
#
_symmetry.space_group_name_H-M   'P 1'
#
loop_
_entity.id
_entity.type
_entity.pdbx_description
1 polymer ?
#
loop_
_entity_poly.entity_id
_entity_poly.type
_entity_poly.pdbx_seq_one_letter_code
_entity_poly.pdbx_strand_id
1 'polypeptide(L)'
;MNVVKKPSIHYTLVSVDGCERTTSYCPASEGYRDYHDSGWTPREPEQHTARAELEIDWGGGRHQMLKLEGHQHRDIEMYDKLPELLEAIGSGDQPETALQDALTVASRPAMAG
;
A
#
# COMPACT_ATOMS: atom_id res chain seq x y z
N MET A 1 18.38 -20.14 -12.41
CA MET A 1 17.79 -19.44 -11.25
C MET A 1 16.80 -18.43 -11.81
N ASN A 2 15.50 -18.66 -11.66
CA ASN A 2 14.50 -17.64 -12.02
C ASN A 2 14.69 -16.49 -11.03
N VAL A 3 15.20 -15.36 -11.51
CA VAL A 3 15.18 -14.13 -10.72
C VAL A 3 13.71 -13.77 -10.60
N VAL A 4 13.13 -14.00 -9.43
CA VAL A 4 11.76 -13.57 -9.14
C VAL A 4 11.79 -12.05 -9.22
N LYS A 5 11.18 -11.51 -10.28
CA LYS A 5 11.09 -10.07 -10.47
C LYS A 5 10.15 -9.53 -9.40
N LYS A 6 10.70 -8.71 -8.50
CA LYS A 6 9.89 -7.98 -7.51
C LYS A 6 8.95 -7.02 -8.27
N PRO A 7 7.67 -6.91 -7.86
CA PRO A 7 6.71 -6.05 -8.53
C PRO A 7 6.99 -4.57 -8.30
N SER A 8 6.48 -3.73 -9.19
CA SER A 8 6.26 -2.31 -8.93
C SER A 8 4.89 -2.15 -8.27
N ILE A 9 4.76 -1.19 -7.36
CA ILE A 9 3.53 -1.02 -6.58
C ILE A 9 3.08 0.43 -6.65
N HIS A 10 1.81 0.68 -6.97
CA HIS A 10 1.20 2.01 -6.98
C HIS A 10 0.14 2.06 -5.89
N TYR A 11 0.27 3.03 -4.98
CA TYR A 11 -0.64 3.23 -3.87
C TYR A 11 -1.41 4.53 -4.05
N THR A 12 -2.70 4.40 -4.34
CA THR A 12 -3.61 5.51 -4.65
C THR A 12 -4.52 5.77 -3.49
N LEU A 13 -4.45 6.97 -2.91
CA LEU A 13 -5.39 7.45 -1.91
C LEU A 13 -6.52 8.21 -2.58
N VAL A 14 -7.75 7.96 -2.14
CA VAL A 14 -8.95 8.70 -2.58
C VAL A 14 -9.65 9.23 -1.35
N SER A 15 -9.78 10.56 -1.23
CA SER A 15 -10.48 11.23 -0.13
C SER A 15 -11.99 11.27 -0.33
N VAL A 16 -12.73 11.53 0.75
CA VAL A 16 -14.20 11.66 0.70
C VAL A 16 -14.65 12.81 -0.20
N ASP A 17 -13.88 13.89 -0.28
CA ASP A 17 -14.13 15.04 -1.16
C ASP A 17 -13.61 14.84 -2.59
N GLY A 18 -13.18 13.62 -2.95
CA GLY A 18 -12.83 13.24 -4.32
C GLY A 18 -11.44 13.71 -4.76
N CYS A 19 -10.53 13.98 -3.82
CA CYS A 19 -9.13 14.26 -4.12
C CYS A 19 -8.33 12.95 -4.13
N GLU A 20 -7.38 12.86 -5.05
CA GLU A 20 -6.59 11.64 -5.25
C GLU A 20 -5.09 11.92 -5.26
N ARG A 21 -4.30 11.00 -4.70
CA ARG A 21 -2.83 11.01 -4.74
C ARG A 21 -2.31 9.60 -4.94
N THR A 22 -1.38 9.42 -5.85
CA THR A 22 -0.73 8.14 -6.13
C THR A 22 0.75 8.20 -5.81
N THR A 23 1.20 7.35 -4.89
CA THR A 23 2.62 7.13 -4.60
C THR A 23 3.07 5.84 -5.24
N SER A 24 4.13 5.88 -6.04
CA SER A 24 4.65 4.72 -6.77
C SER A 24 5.96 4.25 -6.16
N TYR A 25 6.03 2.96 -5.88
CA TYR A 25 7.13 2.28 -5.22
C TYR A 25 7.80 1.30 -6.17
N CYS A 26 9.13 1.24 -6.10
CA CYS A 26 9.94 0.26 -6.81
C CYS A 26 10.82 -0.53 -5.84
N PRO A 27 11.20 -1.75 -6.22
CA PRO A 27 12.13 -2.54 -5.42
C PRO A 27 13.50 -1.85 -5.30
N ALA A 28 14.02 -1.76 -4.09
CA ALA A 28 15.35 -1.22 -3.79
C ALA A 28 16.27 -2.29 -3.19
N SER A 29 17.54 -1.93 -2.92
CA SER A 29 18.48 -2.82 -2.23
C SER A 29 17.97 -3.24 -0.84
N GLU A 30 17.25 -2.35 -0.16
CA GLU A 30 16.58 -2.58 1.11
C GLU A 30 15.10 -2.19 0.94
N GLY A 31 14.21 -3.17 1.02
CA GLY A 31 12.76 -2.96 0.92
C GLY A 31 12.28 -2.34 -0.41
N TYR A 32 11.37 -1.38 -0.28
CA TYR A 32 10.79 -0.59 -1.35
C TYR A 32 11.11 0.88 -1.14
N ARG A 33 11.29 1.60 -2.26
CA ARG A 33 11.49 3.05 -2.27
C ARG A 33 10.43 3.69 -3.14
N ASP A 34 9.87 4.80 -2.69
CA ASP A 34 9.06 5.67 -3.53
C ASP A 34 9.95 6.36 -4.60
N TYR A 35 9.52 6.32 -5.85
CA TYR A 35 10.24 6.98 -6.96
C TYR A 35 9.39 8.03 -7.66
N HIS A 36 8.09 8.05 -7.38
CA HIS A 36 7.16 9.01 -7.96
C HIS A 36 5.99 9.23 -7.01
N ASP A 37 5.59 10.49 -6.90
CA ASP A 37 4.40 10.93 -6.18
C ASP A 37 3.65 11.90 -7.09
N SER A 38 2.38 11.60 -7.38
CA SER A 38 1.57 12.45 -8.25
C SER A 38 1.22 13.80 -7.62
N GLY A 39 1.38 13.93 -6.30
CA GLY A 39 0.72 14.97 -5.52
C GLY A 39 -0.81 14.77 -5.49
N TRP A 40 -1.49 15.67 -4.78
CA TRP A 40 -2.95 15.67 -4.69
C TRP A 40 -3.59 16.37 -5.88
N THR A 41 -4.60 15.74 -6.48
CA THR A 41 -5.40 16.31 -7.58
C THR A 41 -6.89 16.21 -7.23
N PRO A 42 -7.71 17.26 -7.48
CA PRO A 42 -7.34 18.57 -8.04
C PRO A 42 -6.69 19.52 -7.02
N ARG A 43 -6.76 19.19 -5.73
CA ARG A 43 -6.24 19.98 -4.60
C ARG A 43 -5.95 19.04 -3.43
N GLU A 44 -5.29 19.55 -2.40
CA GLU A 44 -5.16 18.83 -1.13
C GLU A 44 -6.54 18.54 -0.51
N PRO A 45 -6.74 17.35 0.08
CA PRO A 45 -8.02 16.95 0.64
C PRO A 45 -8.35 17.73 1.90
N GLU A 46 -9.60 18.20 2.00
CA GLU A 46 -10.14 18.80 3.22
C GLU A 46 -10.78 17.74 4.14
N GLN A 47 -11.02 16.54 3.59
CA GLN A 47 -11.61 15.40 4.29
C GLN A 47 -10.64 14.23 4.36
N HIS A 48 -10.95 13.26 5.21
CA HIS A 48 -10.13 12.07 5.37
C HIS A 48 -10.17 11.16 4.13
N THR A 49 -9.19 10.26 4.03
CA THR A 49 -9.15 9.19 3.04
C THR A 49 -10.38 8.31 3.16
N ALA A 50 -11.15 8.19 2.08
CA ALA A 50 -12.31 7.31 1.99
C ALA A 50 -11.88 5.86 1.70
N ARG A 51 -10.87 5.70 0.85
CA ARG A 51 -10.29 4.41 0.47
C ARG A 51 -8.86 4.59 -0.04
N ALA A 52 -8.10 3.50 -0.01
CA ALA A 52 -6.84 3.39 -0.71
C ALA A 52 -6.86 2.19 -1.66
N GLU A 53 -6.12 2.29 -2.75
CA GLU A 53 -6.00 1.25 -3.77
C GLU A 53 -4.53 0.91 -3.93
N LEU A 54 -4.20 -0.38 -3.92
CA LEU A 54 -2.83 -0.88 -4.08
C LEU A 54 -2.77 -1.71 -5.35
N GLU A 55 -2.20 -1.15 -6.41
CA GLU A 55 -1.96 -1.84 -7.68
C GLU A 55 -0.54 -2.43 -7.67
N ILE A 56 -0.43 -3.72 -7.97
CA ILE A 56 0.81 -4.49 -7.91
C ILE A 56 1.08 -5.06 -9.31
N ASP A 57 2.20 -4.66 -9.93
CA ASP A 57 2.59 -5.06 -11.29
C ASP A 57 3.89 -5.88 -11.26
N TRP A 58 3.84 -7.16 -11.62
CA TRP A 58 5.02 -8.03 -11.72
C TRP A 58 5.68 -7.99 -13.12
N GLY A 59 5.12 -7.22 -14.04
CA GLY A 59 5.42 -7.24 -15.46
C GLY A 59 4.82 -8.45 -16.19
N GLY A 60 4.92 -8.44 -17.52
CA GLY A 60 4.43 -9.55 -18.35
C GLY A 60 2.91 -9.73 -18.34
N GLY A 61 2.16 -8.67 -18.02
CA GLY A 61 0.68 -8.67 -17.96
C GLY A 61 0.10 -9.22 -16.66
N ARG A 62 0.92 -9.61 -15.69
CA ARG A 62 0.46 -10.01 -14.36
C ARG A 62 0.39 -8.76 -13.48
N HIS A 63 -0.84 -8.33 -13.17
CA HIS A 63 -1.11 -7.33 -12.15
C HIS A 63 -2.21 -7.80 -11.19
N GLN A 64 -2.29 -7.16 -10.03
CA GLN A 64 -3.34 -7.39 -9.04
C GLN A 64 -3.65 -6.08 -8.33
N MET A 65 -4.92 -5.88 -7.97
CA MET A 65 -5.38 -4.68 -7.28
C MET A 65 -6.00 -5.06 -5.95
N LEU A 66 -5.51 -4.46 -4.87
CA LEU A 66 -6.15 -4.52 -3.55
C LEU A 66 -6.87 -3.21 -3.26
N LYS A 67 -7.95 -3.29 -2.50
CA LYS A 67 -8.70 -2.12 -2.04
C LYS A 67 -8.73 -2.14 -0.52
N LEU A 68 -8.40 -1.01 0.07
CA LEU A 68 -8.45 -0.75 1.50
C LEU A 68 -9.54 0.29 1.74
N GLU A 69 -10.39 0.05 2.72
CA GLU A 69 -11.29 1.08 3.22
C GLU A 69 -10.49 2.15 3.99
N GLY A 70 -11.06 3.35 4.14
CA GLY A 70 -10.38 4.47 4.82
C GLY A 70 -9.91 4.15 6.23
N HIS A 71 -10.63 3.29 6.96
CA HIS A 71 -10.20 2.82 8.29
C HIS A 71 -9.01 1.86 8.21
N GLN A 72 -9.00 0.94 7.24
CA GLN A 72 -7.89 0.02 7.01
C GLN A 72 -6.62 0.77 6.58
N HIS A 73 -6.75 1.76 5.70
CA HIS A 73 -5.64 2.65 5.35
C HIS A 73 -5.10 3.40 6.58
N ARG A 74 -5.99 3.96 7.40
CA ARG A 74 -5.60 4.65 8.64
C ARG A 74 -4.83 3.72 9.58
N ASP A 75 -5.26 2.48 9.71
CA ASP A 75 -4.59 1.47 10.53
C ASP A 75 -3.19 1.14 9.95
N ILE A 76 -3.07 0.97 8.64
CA ILE A 76 -1.77 0.77 7.99
C ILE A 76 -0.81 1.94 8.22
N GLU A 77 -1.29 3.19 8.13
CA GLU A 77 -0.46 4.38 8.40
C GLU A 77 -0.11 4.52 9.88
N MET A 78 -1.08 4.35 10.78
CA MET A 78 -0.91 4.53 12.22
C MET A 78 0.16 3.59 12.79
N TYR A 79 0.26 2.38 12.26
CA TYR A 79 1.20 1.36 12.71
C TYR A 79 2.42 1.20 11.79
N ASP A 80 2.63 2.12 10.84
CA ASP A 80 3.73 2.10 9.87
C ASP A 80 3.89 0.74 9.15
N LYS A 81 2.76 0.14 8.75
CA LYS A 81 2.71 -1.21 8.16
C LYS A 81 2.84 -1.24 6.64
N LEU A 82 2.83 -0.07 5.99
CA LEU A 82 2.96 -0.01 4.54
C LEU A 82 4.31 -0.60 4.07
N PRO A 83 5.48 -0.24 4.62
CA PRO A 83 6.75 -0.82 4.19
C PRO A 83 6.80 -2.35 4.33
N GLU A 84 6.31 -2.88 5.46
CA GLU A 84 6.24 -4.33 5.73
C GLU A 84 5.32 -5.04 4.73
N LEU A 85 4.16 -4.45 4.41
CA LEU A 85 3.23 -4.97 3.41
C LEU A 85 3.88 -5.04 2.03
N LEU A 86 4.55 -3.97 1.59
CA LEU A 86 5.24 -3.94 0.30
C LEU A 86 6.35 -5.00 0.26
N GLU A 87 7.11 -5.16 1.34
CA GLU A 87 8.17 -6.16 1.45
C GLU A 87 7.65 -7.60 1.39
N ALA A 88 6.56 -7.91 2.09
CA ALA A 88 5.91 -9.22 2.05
C ALA A 88 5.47 -9.58 0.62
N ILE A 89 4.76 -8.66 -0.05
CA ILE A 89 4.35 -8.79 -1.46
C ILE A 89 5.58 -8.98 -2.36
N GLY A 90 6.64 -8.19 -2.13
CA GLY A 90 7.89 -8.27 -2.88
C GLY A 90 8.66 -9.57 -2.67
N SER A 91 8.48 -10.22 -1.53
CA SER A 91 9.11 -11.49 -1.19
C SER A 91 8.36 -12.71 -1.75
N GLY A 92 7.15 -12.50 -2.26
CA GLY A 92 6.35 -13.51 -2.95
C GLY A 92 5.10 -13.94 -2.19
N ASP A 93 4.77 -13.28 -1.08
CA ASP A 93 3.53 -13.56 -0.34
C ASP A 93 2.32 -13.18 -1.20
N GLN A 94 1.21 -13.88 -0.99
CA GLN A 94 -0.04 -13.55 -1.65
C GLN A 94 -0.53 -12.18 -1.13
N PRO A 95 -0.83 -11.21 -2.02
CA PRO A 95 -1.14 -9.85 -1.58
C PRO A 95 -2.33 -9.73 -0.63
N GLU A 96 -3.39 -10.51 -0.82
CA GLU A 96 -4.52 -10.51 0.11
C GLU A 96 -4.12 -10.97 1.51
N THR A 97 -3.28 -12.01 1.60
CA THR A 97 -2.79 -12.54 2.88
C THR A 97 -1.86 -11.53 3.55
N ALA A 98 -0.91 -10.96 2.82
CA ALA A 98 -0.01 -9.93 3.33
C ALA A 98 -0.79 -8.71 3.87
N LEU A 99 -1.84 -8.28 3.16
CA LEU A 99 -2.71 -7.20 3.61
C LEU A 99 -3.47 -7.57 4.89
N GLN A 100 -4.05 -8.78 4.95
CA GLN A 100 -4.75 -9.26 6.15
C GLN A 100 -3.83 -9.33 7.37
N ASP A 101 -2.59 -9.79 7.19
CA ASP A 101 -1.61 -9.87 8.27
C ASP A 101 -1.22 -8.47 8.78
N ALA A 102 -0.96 -7.53 7.86
CA ALA A 102 -0.67 -6.13 8.19
C ALA A 102 -1.82 -5.49 8.99
N LEU A 103 -3.07 -5.73 8.58
CA LEU A 103 -4.26 -5.21 9.27
C LEU A 103 -4.53 -5.90 10.62
N THR A 104 -4.22 -7.20 10.73
CA THR A 104 -4.40 -7.95 11.99
C THR A 104 -3.47 -7.44 13.09
N VAL A 105 -2.23 -7.08 12.74
CA VAL A 105 -1.29 -6.45 13.68
C VAL A 105 -1.76 -5.05 14.07
N ALA A 106 -2.26 -4.27 13.11
CA ALA A 106 -2.81 -2.94 13.39
C ALA A 106 -4.09 -2.98 14.24
N SER A 107 -4.88 -4.05 14.15
CA SER A 107 -6.12 -4.23 14.92
C SER A 107 -5.91 -4.70 16.37
N ARG A 108 -4.68 -5.02 16.78
CA ARG A 108 -4.41 -5.38 18.18
C ARG A 108 -4.48 -4.11 19.04
N PRO A 109 -5.46 -3.99 19.97
CA PRO A 109 -5.41 -2.90 20.94
C PRO A 109 -4.09 -3.01 21.68
N ALA A 110 -3.47 -1.87 21.95
CA ALA A 110 -2.30 -1.75 22.82
C ALA A 110 -2.65 -2.20 24.25
N MET A 111 -2.85 -3.51 24.45
CA MET A 111 -3.01 -4.16 25.74
C MET A 111 -1.64 -4.61 26.18
N ALA A 112 -0.81 -3.64 26.54
CA ALA A 112 0.37 -3.82 27.35
C ALA A 112 0.53 -2.54 28.21
N GLY A 113 -0.30 -2.47 29.24
CA GLY A 113 -0.19 -1.58 30.39
C GLY A 113 -0.49 -2.38 31.64
#